data_AF-A0A9P9XXZ8-F1
#
_entry.id   AF-A0A9P9XXZ8-F1
#
_cell.length_a   1.000
_cell.length_b   1.000
_cell.length_c   1.000
_cell.angle_alpha   90.00
_cell.angle_beta   90.00
_cell.angle_gamma   90.00
#
_symmetry.space_group_name_H-M   'P 1'
#
loop_
_entity.id
_entity.type
_entity.pdbx_description
1 polymer ?
#
loop_
_entity_poly.entity_id
_entity_poly.type
_entity_poly.pdbx_seq_one_letter_code
_entity_poly.pdbx_strand_id
1 'polypeptide(L)'
;MSDETPPPSYERDNSRSPKAHIEGHGAGKPYKPHDVITETTQAAIVSFVAASFLAGLKNSFSKQNLGVTGVLTAQAPILGLVTAAPTTYMFVRGATNNLMGREDAWGSAAGGFAAGAILGLPSKRMPVVMGLGAAVGLSQGLFTLFGDRLGSFKQENDEFERKESIRRTTRIPVEQTIREVGEGRGIRGPGYEERRREHLKEKFGVEINPVRATVDGSE
;
A
#
# COMPACT_ATOMS: atom_id res chain seq x y z
N MET A 1 -53.23 -12.02 8.90
CA MET A 1 -52.28 -13.01 8.36
C MET A 1 -51.09 -12.20 7.88
N SER A 2 -50.25 -11.78 8.84
CA SER A 2 -49.19 -10.80 8.63
C SER A 2 -47.90 -11.53 8.28
N ASP A 3 -47.35 -11.17 7.13
CA ASP A 3 -46.12 -11.71 6.56
C ASP A 3 -44.91 -11.10 7.30
N GLU A 4 -44.29 -11.85 8.21
CA GLU A 4 -43.04 -11.46 8.88
C GLU A 4 -41.86 -12.12 8.15
N THR A 5 -41.25 -11.36 7.24
CA THR A 5 -39.94 -11.70 6.69
C THR A 5 -38.87 -11.54 7.77
N PRO A 6 -37.99 -12.54 8.01
CA PRO A 6 -36.94 -12.42 9.01
C PRO A 6 -35.94 -11.32 8.65
N PRO A 7 -35.37 -10.61 9.65
CA PRO A 7 -34.46 -9.49 9.41
C PRO A 7 -33.17 -9.95 8.71
N PRO A 8 -32.56 -9.10 7.86
CA PRO A 8 -31.34 -9.44 7.14
C PRO A 8 -30.23 -9.79 8.14
N SER A 9 -29.65 -10.98 7.96
CA SER A 9 -28.46 -11.40 8.70
C SER A 9 -27.33 -10.45 8.36
N TYR A 10 -27.02 -9.51 9.27
CA TYR A 10 -25.78 -8.77 9.23
C TYR A 10 -24.65 -9.78 9.42
N GLU A 11 -24.06 -10.20 8.32
CA GLU A 11 -22.77 -10.87 8.29
C GLU A 11 -21.78 -9.87 8.88
N ARG A 12 -21.58 -9.95 10.21
CA ARG A 12 -20.61 -9.12 10.92
C ARG A 12 -19.27 -9.51 10.36
N ASP A 13 -18.74 -8.67 9.49
CA ASP A 13 -17.38 -8.75 8.99
C ASP A 13 -16.45 -8.87 10.20
N ASN A 14 -16.00 -10.11 10.44
CA ASN A 14 -15.41 -10.53 11.69
C ASN A 14 -13.98 -10.00 11.74
N SER A 15 -13.79 -8.97 12.57
CA SER A 15 -12.50 -8.43 13.05
C SER A 15 -11.52 -7.98 11.96
N ARG A 16 -11.27 -6.66 11.89
CA ARG A 16 -10.13 -6.09 11.16
C ARG A 16 -8.86 -6.87 11.50
N SER A 17 -8.38 -7.64 10.53
CA SER A 17 -7.09 -8.32 10.62
C SER A 17 -5.97 -7.28 10.74
N PRO A 18 -4.83 -7.60 11.38
CA PRO A 18 -3.64 -6.76 11.28
C PRO A 18 -3.21 -6.56 9.82
N LYS A 19 -3.53 -7.52 8.94
CA LYS A 19 -3.38 -7.38 7.48
C LYS A 19 -4.28 -6.31 6.89
N ALA A 20 -5.50 -6.09 7.41
CA ALA A 20 -6.39 -5.02 6.96
C ALA A 20 -5.84 -3.60 7.24
N HIS A 21 -4.89 -3.45 8.17
CA HIS A 21 -4.15 -2.20 8.35
C HIS A 21 -3.03 -2.02 7.30
N ILE A 22 -2.45 -3.11 6.80
CA ILE A 22 -1.44 -3.10 5.73
C ILE A 22 -2.11 -2.98 4.35
N GLU A 23 -3.28 -3.60 4.17
CA GLU A 23 -4.23 -3.45 3.05
C GLU A 23 -5.10 -2.17 3.20
N GLY A 24 -4.77 -1.37 4.22
CA GLY A 24 -5.55 -0.26 4.74
C GLY A 24 -5.43 1.02 3.92
N HIS A 25 -5.94 0.97 2.68
CA HIS A 25 -6.55 2.11 1.99
C HIS A 25 -7.62 1.71 0.95
N GLY A 26 -7.93 0.41 0.80
CA GLY A 26 -8.93 -0.08 -0.17
C GLY A 26 -9.81 -1.25 0.30
N ALA A 27 -9.63 -1.77 1.52
CA ALA A 27 -10.24 -3.02 2.02
C ALA A 27 -11.79 -3.08 2.12
N GLY A 28 -12.51 -2.16 1.48
CA GLY A 28 -13.97 -2.24 1.31
C GLY A 28 -14.51 -1.36 0.18
N LYS A 29 -13.65 -0.76 -0.66
CA LYS A 29 -14.08 0.04 -1.81
C LYS A 29 -13.62 -0.67 -3.09
N PRO A 30 -14.51 -0.91 -4.06
CA PRO A 30 -14.10 -1.47 -5.34
C PRO A 30 -13.06 -0.54 -5.97
N TYR A 31 -11.97 -1.12 -6.46
CA TYR A 31 -10.92 -0.37 -7.15
C TYR A 31 -11.52 0.43 -8.30
N LYS A 32 -11.26 1.74 -8.32
CA LYS A 32 -11.66 2.60 -9.42
C LYS A 32 -10.44 2.87 -10.29
N PRO A 33 -10.44 2.46 -11.57
CA PRO A 33 -9.35 2.78 -12.48
C PRO A 33 -9.07 4.28 -12.53
N HIS A 34 -7.79 4.63 -12.49
CA HIS A 34 -7.34 6.01 -12.65
C HIS A 34 -7.34 6.40 -14.12
N ASP A 35 -7.85 7.59 -14.42
CA ASP A 35 -7.60 8.23 -15.71
C ASP A 35 -6.19 8.85 -15.69
N VAL A 36 -5.22 8.03 -16.07
CA VAL A 36 -3.79 8.38 -16.05
C VAL A 36 -3.47 9.60 -16.90
N ILE A 37 -4.18 9.82 -18.01
CA ILE A 37 -3.89 10.93 -18.91
C ILE A 37 -4.36 12.23 -18.28
N THR A 38 -5.57 12.25 -17.74
CA THR A 38 -6.13 13.44 -17.09
C THR A 38 -5.34 13.80 -15.83
N GLU A 39 -5.05 12.81 -14.97
CA GLU A 39 -4.29 13.03 -13.73
C GLU A 39 -2.86 13.50 -14.02
N THR A 40 -2.19 12.90 -15.01
CA THR A 40 -0.84 13.32 -15.43
C THR A 40 -0.85 14.71 -16.06
N THR A 41 -1.85 15.04 -16.87
CA THR A 41 -1.97 16.36 -17.50
C THR A 41 -2.19 17.45 -16.45
N GLN A 42 -3.05 17.18 -15.46
CA GLN A 42 -3.26 18.10 -14.34
C GLN A 42 -1.97 18.29 -13.53
N ALA A 43 -1.25 17.20 -13.24
CA ALA A 43 0.03 17.27 -12.54
C ALA A 43 1.10 18.03 -13.35
N ALA A 44 1.13 17.84 -14.67
CA ALA A 44 2.04 18.56 -15.57
C ALA A 44 1.77 20.06 -15.56
N ILE A 45 0.50 20.48 -15.64
CA ILE A 45 0.12 21.90 -15.61
C ILE A 45 0.51 22.53 -14.27
N VAL A 46 0.14 21.90 -13.14
CA VAL A 46 0.44 22.42 -11.80
C VAL A 46 1.95 22.51 -11.58
N SER A 47 2.68 21.45 -11.94
CA SER A 47 4.13 21.42 -11.80
C SER A 47 4.84 22.40 -12.75
N PHE A 48 4.33 22.62 -13.95
CA PHE A 48 4.85 23.62 -14.89
C PHE A 48 4.69 25.05 -14.36
N VAL A 49 3.54 25.38 -13.77
CA VAL A 49 3.32 26.68 -13.14
C VAL A 49 4.29 26.89 -11.98
N ALA A 50 4.41 25.89 -11.09
CA ALA A 50 5.36 25.95 -9.97
C ALA A 50 6.82 26.05 -10.46
N ALA A 51 7.18 25.28 -11.49
CA ALA A 51 8.51 25.29 -12.09
C ALA A 51 8.84 26.63 -12.74
N SER A 52 7.87 27.25 -13.43
CA SER A 52 8.03 28.58 -14.04
C SER A 52 8.28 29.65 -12.98
N PHE A 53 7.59 29.56 -11.83
CA PHE A 53 7.83 30.45 -10.70
C PHE A 53 9.25 30.28 -10.12
N LEU A 54 9.68 29.04 -9.89
CA LEU A 54 11.05 28.72 -9.45
C LEU A 54 12.12 29.17 -10.44
N ALA A 55 11.88 28.97 -11.74
CA ALA A 55 12.75 29.43 -12.81
C ALA A 55 12.84 30.97 -12.82
N GLY A 56 11.74 31.67 -12.59
CA GLY A 56 11.70 33.12 -12.42
C GLY A 56 12.55 33.60 -11.25
N LEU A 57 12.40 32.99 -10.07
CA LEU A 57 13.22 33.32 -8.90
C LEU A 57 14.72 33.12 -9.17
N LYS A 58 15.09 32.01 -9.82
CA LYS A 58 16.49 31.76 -10.16
C LYS A 58 17.03 32.70 -11.24
N ASN A 59 16.17 33.12 -12.18
CA ASN A 59 16.51 34.14 -13.17
C ASN A 59 16.78 35.50 -12.48
N SER A 60 15.96 35.88 -11.48
CA SER A 60 16.14 37.11 -10.70
C SER A 60 17.42 37.13 -9.86
N PHE A 61 17.86 35.98 -9.35
CA PHE A 61 19.13 35.87 -8.61
C PHE A 61 20.35 35.64 -9.50
N SER A 62 20.18 35.56 -10.82
CA SER A 62 21.30 35.36 -11.73
C SER A 62 22.13 36.65 -11.85
N LYS A 63 23.46 36.51 -11.89
CA LYS A 63 24.38 37.64 -12.06
C LYS A 63 24.36 38.23 -13.49
N GLN A 64 23.64 37.58 -14.41
CA GLN A 64 23.59 37.93 -15.82
C GLN A 64 22.21 38.51 -16.14
N ASN A 65 22.15 39.54 -16.99
CA ASN A 65 20.88 40.08 -17.47
C ASN A 65 20.27 39.12 -18.50
N LEU A 66 19.58 38.08 -18.02
CA LEU A 66 19.00 37.03 -18.86
C LEU A 66 17.65 37.42 -19.50
N GLY A 67 17.14 38.63 -19.23
CA GLY A 67 15.86 39.10 -19.76
C GLY A 67 14.68 38.20 -19.39
N VAL A 68 13.50 38.47 -19.96
CA VAL A 68 12.29 37.66 -19.74
C VAL A 68 12.42 36.28 -20.41
N THR A 69 13.10 36.21 -21.55
CA THR A 69 13.32 34.97 -22.30
C THR A 69 14.24 33.98 -21.55
N GLY A 70 15.08 34.46 -20.63
CA GLY A 70 15.97 33.66 -19.80
C GLY A 70 15.28 32.63 -18.91
N VAL A 71 14.03 32.87 -18.53
CA VAL A 71 13.23 31.91 -17.75
C VAL A 71 13.00 30.62 -18.54
N LEU A 72 12.82 30.73 -19.86
CA LEU A 72 12.56 29.59 -20.75
C LEU A 72 13.85 28.99 -21.31
N THR A 73 14.86 29.80 -21.63
CA THR A 73 16.09 29.32 -22.30
C THR A 73 17.20 28.98 -21.31
N ALA A 74 17.54 29.89 -20.41
CA ALA A 74 18.64 29.71 -19.47
C ALA A 74 18.27 28.82 -18.27
N GLN A 75 17.00 28.83 -17.85
CA GLN A 75 16.50 27.98 -16.77
C GLN A 75 15.73 26.74 -17.25
N ALA A 76 15.80 26.42 -18.55
CA ALA A 76 15.20 25.22 -19.14
C ALA A 76 15.49 23.92 -18.38
N PRO A 77 16.72 23.67 -17.86
CA PRO A 77 17.00 22.43 -17.13
C PRO A 77 16.20 22.29 -15.84
N ILE A 78 15.99 23.38 -15.10
CA ILE A 78 15.23 23.34 -13.84
C ILE A 78 13.75 23.23 -14.14
N LEU A 79 13.26 24.00 -15.11
CA LEU A 79 11.88 23.90 -15.55
C LEU A 79 11.55 22.47 -15.97
N GLY A 80 12.40 21.87 -16.81
CA GLY A 80 12.27 20.50 -17.26
C GLY A 80 12.27 19.50 -16.11
N LEU A 81 13.23 19.59 -15.17
CA LEU A 81 13.32 18.64 -14.05
C LEU A 81 12.14 18.75 -13.07
N VAL A 82 11.77 19.98 -12.69
CA VAL A 82 10.70 20.22 -11.70
C VAL A 82 9.33 19.87 -12.27
N THR A 83 9.12 20.03 -13.58
CA THR A 83 7.88 19.60 -14.24
C THR A 83 7.89 18.09 -14.53
N ALA A 84 9.00 17.54 -15.03
CA ALA A 84 9.04 16.14 -15.47
C ALA A 84 8.95 15.15 -14.30
N ALA A 85 9.56 15.45 -13.14
CA ALA A 85 9.57 14.51 -12.02
C ALA A 85 8.17 14.22 -11.45
N PRO A 86 7.32 15.22 -11.09
CA PRO A 86 5.95 14.97 -10.63
C PRO A 86 5.05 14.39 -11.73
N THR A 87 5.22 14.84 -12.97
CA THR A 87 4.45 14.33 -14.11
C THR A 87 4.69 12.82 -14.31
N THR A 88 5.96 12.42 -14.27
CA THR A 88 6.34 11.00 -14.41
C THR A 88 5.90 10.19 -13.21
N TYR A 89 5.99 10.74 -12.00
CA TYR A 89 5.47 10.10 -10.79
C TYR A 89 3.99 9.72 -10.95
N MET A 90 3.14 10.67 -11.35
CA MET A 90 1.70 10.44 -11.49
C MET A 90 1.38 9.45 -12.61
N PHE A 91 2.05 9.57 -13.75
CA PHE A 91 1.87 8.64 -14.86
C PHE A 91 2.23 7.20 -14.47
N VAL A 92 3.42 6.99 -13.90
CA VAL A 92 3.90 5.65 -13.54
C VAL A 92 3.10 5.07 -12.38
N ARG A 93 2.77 5.86 -11.36
CA ARG A 93 1.92 5.40 -10.24
C ARG A 93 0.55 4.97 -10.74
N GLY A 94 -0.11 5.81 -11.54
CA GLY A 94 -1.45 5.52 -12.06
C GLY A 94 -1.45 4.31 -13.01
N ALA A 95 -0.46 4.20 -13.90
CA ALA A 95 -0.31 3.05 -14.78
C ALA A 95 -0.07 1.75 -13.98
N THR A 96 0.79 1.79 -12.97
CA THR A 96 1.09 0.62 -12.13
C THR A 96 -0.14 0.20 -11.33
N ASN A 97 -0.86 1.14 -10.73
CA ASN A 97 -2.10 0.86 -9.99
C ASN A 97 -3.18 0.25 -10.90
N ASN A 98 -3.35 0.79 -12.10
CA ASN A 98 -4.31 0.27 -13.10
C ASN A 98 -3.99 -1.17 -13.50
N LEU A 99 -2.70 -1.52 -13.66
CA LEU A 99 -2.26 -2.88 -13.98
C LEU A 99 -2.44 -3.86 -12.83
N MET A 100 -2.21 -3.41 -11.59
CA MET A 100 -2.36 -4.26 -10.39
C MET A 100 -3.81 -4.37 -9.91
N GLY A 101 -4.71 -3.52 -10.41
CA GLY A 101 -6.11 -3.45 -9.98
C GLY A 101 -6.28 -3.08 -8.51
N ARG A 102 -5.31 -2.36 -7.92
CA ARG A 102 -5.26 -2.03 -6.50
C ARG A 102 -4.44 -0.75 -6.26
N GLU A 103 -4.78 -0.05 -5.18
CA GLU A 103 -4.05 1.14 -4.72
C GLU A 103 -3.12 0.77 -3.57
N ASP A 104 -1.91 0.30 -3.91
CA ASP A 104 -0.91 -0.15 -2.95
C ASP A 104 0.36 0.72 -2.98
N ALA A 105 1.19 0.60 -1.95
CA ALA A 105 2.51 1.25 -1.86
C ALA A 105 3.48 0.87 -2.99
N TRP A 106 3.23 -0.23 -3.70
CA TRP A 106 4.02 -0.62 -4.86
C TRP A 106 3.91 0.38 -6.01
N GLY A 107 2.73 0.96 -6.23
CA GLY A 107 2.52 1.96 -7.27
C GLY A 107 3.25 3.26 -6.97
N SER A 108 3.20 3.72 -5.71
CA SER A 108 3.93 4.92 -5.30
C SER A 108 5.44 4.71 -5.26
N ALA A 109 5.91 3.51 -4.89
CA ALA A 109 7.32 3.17 -4.97
C ALA A 109 7.83 3.17 -6.41
N ALA A 110 7.09 2.58 -7.35
CA ALA A 110 7.43 2.58 -8.77
C ALA A 110 7.42 3.99 -9.37
N GLY A 111 6.39 4.79 -9.06
CA GLY A 111 6.32 6.19 -9.47
C GLY A 111 7.46 7.03 -8.89
N GLY A 112 7.76 6.84 -7.60
CA GLY A 112 8.85 7.52 -6.90
C GLY A 112 10.22 7.16 -7.48
N PHE A 113 10.42 5.90 -7.84
CA PHE A 113 11.63 5.45 -8.52
C PHE A 113 11.83 6.13 -9.87
N ALA A 114 10.77 6.18 -10.69
CA ALA A 114 10.83 6.84 -12.00
C ALA A 114 11.09 8.35 -11.87
N ALA A 115 10.44 9.02 -10.92
CA ALA A 115 10.66 10.44 -10.66
C ALA A 115 12.09 10.72 -10.13
N GLY A 116 12.60 9.91 -9.21
CA GLY A 116 13.97 10.01 -8.70
C GLY A 116 15.02 9.73 -9.77
N ALA A 117 14.75 8.82 -10.69
CA ALA A 117 15.61 8.56 -11.83
C ALA A 117 15.74 9.80 -12.73
N ILE A 118 14.64 10.52 -13.01
CA ILE A 118 14.66 11.77 -13.79
C ILE A 118 15.51 12.84 -13.13
N LEU A 119 15.41 12.99 -11.80
CA LEU A 119 16.26 13.92 -11.05
C LEU A 119 17.75 13.57 -11.15
N GLY A 120 18.10 12.30 -11.34
CA GLY A 120 19.47 11.83 -11.52
C GLY A 120 20.02 11.95 -12.94
N LEU A 121 19.18 12.03 -13.97
CA LEU A 121 19.58 12.17 -15.37
C LEU A 121 20.63 13.26 -15.66
N PRO A 122 20.54 14.50 -15.11
CA PRO A 122 21.53 15.54 -15.37
C PRO A 122 22.94 15.16 -14.89
N SER A 123 23.09 14.21 -13.95
CA SER A 123 24.39 13.75 -13.48
C SER A 123 25.12 12.86 -14.50
N LYS A 124 24.43 12.37 -15.55
CA LYS A 124 24.99 11.50 -16.61
C LYS A 124 25.70 10.24 -16.09
N ARG A 125 25.38 9.81 -14.87
CA ARG A 125 25.98 8.66 -14.19
C ARG A 125 24.88 7.68 -13.81
N MET A 126 24.87 6.51 -14.46
CA MET A 126 23.92 5.44 -14.18
C MET A 126 23.79 5.06 -12.69
N PRO A 127 24.88 4.95 -11.90
CA PRO A 127 24.72 4.64 -10.47
C PRO A 127 24.01 5.76 -9.69
N VAL A 128 24.16 7.02 -10.09
CA VAL A 128 23.47 8.16 -9.44
C VAL A 128 21.98 8.14 -9.75
N VAL A 129 21.61 7.81 -11.00
CA VAL A 129 20.22 7.64 -11.43
C VAL A 129 19.54 6.53 -10.63
N MET A 130 20.19 5.36 -10.53
CA MET A 130 19.70 4.23 -9.75
C MET A 130 19.60 4.55 -8.26
N GLY A 131 20.61 5.21 -7.68
CA GLY A 131 20.63 5.57 -6.26
C GLY A 131 19.53 6.58 -5.89
N LEU A 132 19.35 7.63 -6.68
CA LEU A 132 18.30 8.63 -6.47
C LEU A 132 16.90 8.05 -6.72
N GLY A 133 16.76 7.23 -7.77
CA GLY A 133 15.53 6.47 -8.01
C GLY A 133 15.17 5.59 -6.81
N ALA A 134 16.09 4.76 -6.35
CA ALA A 134 15.84 3.87 -5.20
C ALA A 134 15.50 4.66 -3.92
N ALA A 135 16.23 5.73 -3.62
CA ALA A 135 15.98 6.55 -2.44
C ALA A 135 14.60 7.21 -2.45
N VAL A 136 14.21 7.82 -3.57
CA VAL A 136 12.89 8.47 -3.71
C VAL A 136 11.77 7.42 -3.76
N GLY A 137 11.98 6.31 -4.46
CA GLY A 137 11.03 5.20 -4.53
C GLY A 137 10.75 4.59 -3.16
N LEU A 138 11.79 4.31 -2.36
CA LEU A 138 11.62 3.84 -0.99
C LEU A 138 10.92 4.86 -0.12
N SER A 139 11.28 6.15 -0.24
CA SER A 139 10.66 7.21 0.56
C SER A 139 9.17 7.34 0.25
N GLN A 140 8.78 7.29 -1.02
CA GLN A 140 7.37 7.34 -1.44
C GLN A 140 6.60 6.06 -1.08
N GLY A 141 7.21 4.89 -1.28
CA GLY A 141 6.63 3.62 -0.86
C GLY A 141 6.34 3.61 0.64
N LEU A 142 7.31 4.00 1.47
CA LEU A 142 7.13 4.14 2.91
C LEU A 142 6.06 5.18 3.25
N PHE A 143 6.05 6.33 2.57
CA PHE A 143 5.06 7.36 2.81
C PHE A 143 3.62 6.86 2.57
N THR A 144 3.41 6.10 1.49
CA THR A 144 2.10 5.48 1.22
C THR A 144 1.79 4.36 2.21
N LEU A 145 2.77 3.57 2.64
CA LEU A 145 2.60 2.57 3.70
C LEU A 145 2.17 3.22 5.03
N PHE A 146 2.66 4.41 5.34
CA PHE A 146 2.25 5.17 6.53
C PHE A 146 0.94 5.94 6.34
N GLY A 147 0.31 5.85 5.17
CA GLY A 147 -1.04 6.31 4.94
C GLY A 147 -1.18 7.55 4.04
N ASP A 148 -0.13 7.93 3.31
CA ASP A 148 -0.13 8.98 2.27
C ASP A 148 -0.59 10.37 2.77
N ARG A 149 -0.39 10.65 4.08
CA ARG A 149 -0.89 11.85 4.75
C ARG A 149 0.17 12.47 5.65
N LEU A 150 0.33 13.79 5.55
CA LEU A 150 1.24 14.59 6.39
C LEU A 150 0.56 15.14 7.65
N GLY A 151 -0.78 15.07 7.74
CA GLY A 151 -1.56 15.58 8.87
C GLY A 151 -2.27 14.47 9.64
N SER A 152 -2.44 14.65 10.95
CA SER A 152 -3.21 13.76 11.81
C SER A 152 -4.63 14.32 12.02
N PHE A 153 -5.57 13.93 11.17
CA PHE A 153 -6.98 14.03 11.55
C PHE A 153 -7.30 12.80 12.39
N LYS A 154 -7.17 12.97 13.70
CA LYS A 154 -7.77 12.06 14.66
C LYS A 154 -9.28 12.25 14.53
N GLN A 155 -9.90 11.54 13.59
CA GLN A 155 -11.34 11.36 13.67
C GLN A 155 -11.54 10.55 14.94
N GLU A 156 -12.02 11.22 15.99
CA GLU A 156 -12.42 10.56 17.23
C GLU A 156 -13.60 9.64 16.87
N ASN A 157 -13.27 8.45 16.38
CA ASN A 157 -14.20 7.33 16.41
C ASN A 157 -14.55 7.13 17.88
N ASP A 158 -15.83 6.85 18.13
CA ASP A 158 -16.40 6.68 19.44
C ASP A 158 -15.43 5.91 20.35
N GLU A 159 -15.15 6.42 21.55
CA GLU A 159 -14.19 5.79 22.46
C GLU A 159 -14.53 4.32 22.72
N PHE A 160 -15.82 3.99 22.61
CA PHE A 160 -16.34 2.64 22.65
C PHE A 160 -15.76 1.75 21.55
N GLU A 161 -15.74 2.18 20.29
CA GLU A 161 -15.21 1.39 19.16
C GLU A 161 -13.68 1.19 19.28
N ARG A 162 -12.96 2.20 19.79
CA ARG A 162 -11.52 2.07 20.12
C ARG A 162 -11.28 1.06 21.23
N LYS A 163 -12.05 1.14 22.32
CA LYS A 163 -11.93 0.21 23.45
C LYS A 163 -12.36 -1.20 23.06
N GLU A 164 -13.36 -1.34 22.18
CA GLU A 164 -13.81 -2.63 21.67
C GLU A 164 -12.79 -3.27 20.74
N SER A 165 -12.18 -2.50 19.82
CA SER A 165 -11.10 -3.01 18.97
C SER A 165 -9.87 -3.47 19.79
N ILE A 166 -9.45 -2.70 20.80
CA ILE A 166 -8.37 -3.11 21.71
C ILE A 166 -8.71 -4.41 22.45
N ARG A 167 -9.95 -4.56 22.92
CA ARG A 167 -10.40 -5.79 23.59
C ARG A 167 -10.44 -6.99 22.64
N ARG A 168 -10.85 -6.79 21.38
CA ARG A 168 -10.87 -7.85 20.36
C ARG A 168 -9.46 -8.30 19.96
N THR A 169 -8.46 -7.42 20.01
CA THR A 169 -7.05 -7.78 19.71
C THR A 169 -6.46 -8.75 20.74
N THR A 170 -6.91 -8.74 21.99
CA THR A 170 -6.35 -9.61 23.05
C THR A 170 -6.65 -11.09 22.85
N ARG A 171 -7.78 -11.45 22.20
CA ARG A 171 -8.15 -12.84 21.92
C ARG A 171 -8.61 -12.99 20.47
N ILE A 172 -7.68 -13.42 19.63
CA ILE A 172 -7.94 -13.67 18.20
C ILE A 172 -8.51 -15.09 18.05
N PRO A 173 -9.61 -15.28 17.30
CA PRO A 173 -10.14 -16.61 17.02
C PRO A 173 -9.13 -17.47 16.25
N VAL A 174 -9.07 -18.76 16.58
CA VAL A 174 -8.08 -19.70 16.01
C VAL A 174 -8.30 -19.83 14.50
N GLU A 175 -9.54 -19.77 14.04
CA GLU A 175 -9.93 -19.81 12.63
C GLU A 175 -9.36 -18.62 11.84
N GLN A 176 -9.34 -17.41 12.42
CA GLN A 176 -8.74 -16.24 11.78
C GLN A 176 -7.23 -16.38 11.67
N THR A 177 -6.59 -16.89 12.72
CA THR A 177 -5.14 -17.13 12.72
C THR A 177 -4.75 -18.15 11.64
N ILE A 178 -5.56 -19.19 11.46
CA ILE A 178 -5.35 -20.19 10.41
C ILE A 178 -5.54 -19.59 9.01
N ARG A 179 -6.56 -18.76 8.82
CA ARG A 179 -6.79 -18.07 7.53
C ARG A 179 -5.64 -17.12 7.18
N GLU A 180 -5.07 -16.41 8.17
CA GLU A 180 -4.04 -15.40 7.93
C GLU A 180 -2.61 -15.96 7.86
N VAL A 181 -2.25 -16.87 8.76
CA VAL A 181 -0.89 -17.41 8.92
C VAL A 181 -0.71 -18.76 8.19
N GLY A 182 -1.82 -19.47 7.95
CA GLY A 182 -1.82 -20.83 7.44
C GLY A 182 -1.59 -21.87 8.55
N GLU A 183 -1.95 -23.12 8.26
CA GLU A 183 -1.68 -24.25 9.16
C GLU A 183 -0.20 -24.67 9.04
N GLY A 184 0.49 -24.82 10.17
CA GLY A 184 1.91 -25.18 10.20
C GLY A 184 2.71 -24.45 11.29
N ARG A 185 4.00 -24.83 11.45
CA ARG A 185 4.95 -24.21 12.40
C ARG A 185 4.45 -24.11 13.86
N GLY A 186 3.59 -25.04 14.28
CA GLY A 186 3.07 -25.11 15.66
C GLY A 186 1.62 -24.65 15.83
N ILE A 187 1.00 -24.04 14.80
CA ILE A 187 -0.42 -23.66 14.81
C ILE A 187 -1.25 -24.83 14.28
N ARG A 188 -2.17 -25.34 15.10
CA ARG A 188 -3.06 -26.47 14.77
C ARG A 188 -4.50 -26.03 14.92
N GLY A 189 -5.27 -26.16 13.85
CA GLY A 189 -6.71 -25.98 13.91
C GLY A 189 -7.44 -27.15 14.56
N PRO A 190 -8.73 -26.97 14.87
CA PRO A 190 -9.59 -28.09 15.22
C PRO A 190 -9.55 -29.16 14.11
N GLY A 191 -9.50 -30.45 14.47
CA GLY A 191 -9.41 -31.55 13.50
C GLY A 191 -8.08 -31.67 12.74
N TYR A 192 -7.01 -31.00 13.18
CA TYR A 192 -5.69 -31.08 12.54
C TYR A 192 -5.12 -32.51 12.52
N GLU A 193 -5.36 -33.31 13.56
CA GLU A 193 -4.83 -34.68 13.63
C GLU A 193 -5.47 -35.61 12.59
N GLU A 194 -6.77 -35.42 12.31
CA GLU A 194 -7.50 -36.22 11.32
C GLU A 194 -7.04 -35.89 9.90
N ARG A 195 -6.98 -34.59 9.55
CA ARG A 195 -6.46 -34.14 8.24
C ARG A 195 -5.00 -34.51 8.03
N ARG A 196 -4.19 -34.48 9.09
CA ARG A 196 -2.80 -34.96 9.04
C ARG A 196 -2.72 -36.47 8.81
N ARG A 197 -3.60 -37.27 9.41
CA ARG A 197 -3.66 -38.72 9.18
C ARG A 197 -4.04 -39.02 7.74
N GLU A 198 -5.04 -38.34 7.20
CA GLU A 198 -5.43 -38.45 5.79
C GLU A 198 -4.25 -38.12 4.87
N HIS A 199 -3.57 -36.99 5.09
CA HIS A 199 -2.39 -36.62 4.32
C HIS A 199 -1.21 -37.59 4.47
N LEU A 200 -0.98 -38.16 5.65
CA LEU A 200 0.10 -39.13 5.88
C LEU A 200 -0.22 -40.50 5.30
N LYS A 201 -1.49 -40.91 5.35
CA LYS A 201 -1.99 -42.13 4.71
C LYS A 201 -1.87 -42.00 3.19
N GLU A 202 -2.24 -40.86 2.62
CA GLU A 202 -2.14 -40.59 1.18
C GLU A 202 -0.69 -40.49 0.69
N LYS A 203 0.20 -39.79 1.42
CA LYS A 203 1.60 -39.60 0.98
C LYS A 203 2.52 -40.77 1.28
N PHE A 204 2.30 -41.50 2.37
CA PHE A 204 3.27 -42.46 2.89
C PHE A 204 2.68 -43.85 3.18
N GLY A 205 1.37 -44.05 3.03
CA GLY A 205 0.72 -45.35 3.26
C GLY A 205 0.76 -45.85 4.71
N VAL A 206 1.12 -44.97 5.67
CA VAL A 206 1.24 -45.32 7.09
C VAL A 206 -0.05 -44.94 7.83
N GLU A 207 -0.75 -45.94 8.37
CA GLU A 207 -1.92 -45.72 9.23
C GLU A 207 -1.48 -45.51 10.69
N ILE A 208 -1.75 -44.32 11.22
CA ILE A 208 -1.44 -43.97 12.61
C ILE A 208 -2.70 -44.15 13.45
N ASN A 209 -2.71 -45.15 14.32
CA ASN A 209 -3.81 -45.46 15.24
C ASN A 209 -3.80 -44.48 16.43
N PRO A 210 -4.93 -43.84 16.82
CA PRO A 210 -4.96 -42.95 17.98
C PRO A 210 -4.71 -43.73 19.28
N VAL A 211 -3.71 -43.31 20.05
CA VAL A 211 -3.59 -43.71 21.46
C VAL A 211 -4.58 -42.86 22.25
N ARG A 212 -5.57 -43.50 22.89
CA ARG A 212 -6.50 -42.83 23.82
C ARG A 212 -5.71 -42.38 25.06
N ALA A 213 -5.63 -41.07 25.29
CA ALA A 213 -5.12 -40.51 26.53
C ALA A 213 -6.25 -40.32 27.57
N THR A 214 -7.03 -41.36 27.82
CA THR A 214 -7.90 -41.46 29.00
C THR A 214 -7.32 -42.55 29.87
N VAL A 215 -6.67 -42.16 30.96
CA VAL A 215 -6.20 -43.08 32.01
C VAL A 215 -7.44 -43.51 32.79
N ASP A 216 -7.98 -44.68 32.48
CA ASP A 216 -8.78 -45.46 33.43
C ASP A 216 -7.80 -46.07 34.43
N GLY A 217 -7.67 -45.47 35.61
CA GLY A 217 -6.77 -46.00 36.64
C GLY A 217 -6.47 -45.05 37.79
N SER A 218 -7.49 -44.74 38.61
CA SER A 218 -7.32 -44.51 40.05
C SER A 218 -8.70 -44.52 40.72
N GLU A 219 -9.17 -45.70 41.11
CA GLU A 219 -9.93 -45.85 42.36
C GLU A 219 -8.99 -45.65 43.55
#